data_AF-A0A932T128-F1
#
_entry.id   AF-A0A932T128-F1
#
_cell.length_a   1.000
_cell.length_b   1.000
_cell.length_c   1.000
_cell.angle_alpha   90.00
_cell.angle_beta   90.00
_cell.angle_gamma   90.00
#
_symmetry.space_group_name_H-M   'P 1'
#
loop_
_entity.id
_entity.type
_entity.pdbx_description
1 polymer ?
#
loop_
_entity_poly.entity_id
_entity_poly.type
_entity_poly.pdbx_seq_one_letter_code
_entity_poly.pdbx_strand_id
1 'polypeptide(L)'
;PDGAMTPFRNEKNSNWEGAYRVPCMGRWPGKIKPGSVSNQLVGHHDWLPTLAAIAGDGEVTQKLLKGYKVGDITYKIHLDGYNLVPYLTGQAEKSPRESFIYCNDDQQVTSLRYDNWKLVFMEQRAQGTLRVWSEPFVTLRLPKMFNLRLDPYERADVTSNTYYDWIIDHAFLLVPAQDYVGQFLMTFKDYPQRQKAASFNLDEVMKKLQEAPAK
;
A
#
# COMPACT_ATOMS: atom_id res chain seq x y z
N PRO A 1 0.77 21.97 -1.72
CA PRO A 1 1.72 21.81 -2.83
C PRO A 1 1.74 20.34 -3.25
N ASP A 2 0.64 19.91 -3.87
CA ASP A 2 0.53 18.59 -4.48
C ASP A 2 0.93 18.75 -5.95
N GLY A 3 1.89 17.94 -6.40
CA GLY A 3 2.48 18.02 -7.73
C GLY A 3 3.03 16.66 -8.14
N ALA A 4 3.23 16.46 -9.45
CA ALA A 4 3.70 15.20 -10.04
C ALA A 4 2.76 13.98 -9.91
N MET A 5 1.49 14.17 -9.51
CA MET A 5 0.47 13.11 -9.56
C MET A 5 -0.09 12.87 -10.97
N THR A 6 -0.11 13.90 -11.83
CA THR A 6 -0.62 13.79 -13.19
C THR A 6 0.26 12.82 -13.99
N PRO A 7 -0.33 11.85 -14.73
CA PRO A 7 -1.74 11.73 -15.15
C PRO A 7 -2.65 10.90 -14.23
N PHE A 8 -2.14 10.40 -13.11
CA PHE A 8 -2.88 9.51 -12.20
C PHE A 8 -4.02 10.24 -11.49
N ARG A 9 -5.03 9.47 -11.06
CA ARG A 9 -6.21 10.02 -10.39
C ARG A 9 -5.84 10.54 -9.01
N ASN A 10 -6.32 11.75 -8.71
CA ASN A 10 -6.25 12.42 -7.41
C ASN A 10 -4.81 12.59 -6.89
N GLU A 11 -4.66 12.98 -5.63
CA GLU A 11 -3.39 13.39 -5.04
C GLU A 11 -3.23 12.87 -3.61
N LYS A 12 -2.19 13.36 -2.93
CA LYS A 12 -1.87 13.07 -1.53
C LYS A 12 -3.14 13.10 -0.67
N ASN A 13 -3.22 12.11 0.23
CA ASN A 13 -4.35 11.87 1.14
C ASN A 13 -5.61 11.24 0.49
N SER A 14 -5.48 10.67 -0.70
CA SER A 14 -6.51 9.84 -1.32
C SER A 14 -6.07 8.37 -1.45
N ASN A 15 -6.99 7.46 -1.79
CA ASN A 15 -6.70 6.04 -2.07
C ASN A 15 -6.22 5.79 -3.52
N TRP A 16 -6.21 6.81 -4.37
CA TRP A 16 -5.98 6.69 -5.80
C TRP A 16 -4.48 6.62 -6.15
N GLU A 17 -4.14 6.18 -7.35
CA GLU A 17 -2.75 6.01 -7.78
C GLU A 17 -1.94 7.30 -7.68
N GLY A 18 -2.56 8.48 -7.85
CA GLY A 18 -1.85 9.75 -7.72
C GLY A 18 -1.36 10.08 -6.30
N ALA A 19 -1.83 9.36 -5.28
CA ALA A 19 -1.34 9.49 -3.90
C ALA A 19 -0.14 8.57 -3.59
N TYR A 20 -0.04 7.42 -4.25
CA TYR A 20 0.93 6.37 -3.90
C TYR A 20 1.98 6.12 -4.96
N ARG A 21 1.65 6.35 -6.24
CA ARG A 21 2.56 6.13 -7.35
C ARG A 21 3.48 7.31 -7.50
N VAL A 22 4.76 7.07 -7.32
CA VAL A 22 5.82 8.08 -7.33
C VAL A 22 6.92 7.73 -8.32
N PRO A 23 7.67 8.71 -8.84
CA PRO A 23 8.87 8.43 -9.61
C PRO A 23 9.91 7.70 -8.74
N CYS A 24 10.56 6.70 -9.31
CA CYS A 24 11.64 5.97 -8.65
C CYS A 24 12.77 5.72 -9.67
N MET A 25 13.99 6.09 -9.31
CA MET A 25 15.19 5.90 -10.13
C MET A 25 16.29 5.26 -9.29
N GLY A 26 16.84 4.14 -9.77
CA GLY A 26 17.98 3.46 -9.16
C GLY A 26 19.18 3.45 -10.10
N ARG A 27 20.37 3.73 -9.56
CA ARG A 27 21.63 3.68 -10.31
C ARG A 27 22.67 2.90 -9.52
N TRP A 28 23.14 1.79 -10.09
CA TRP A 28 24.22 0.99 -9.51
C TRP A 28 25.16 0.53 -10.64
N PRO A 29 26.27 1.26 -10.89
CA PRO A 29 27.20 0.92 -11.97
C PRO A 29 27.75 -0.50 -11.84
N GLY A 30 27.81 -1.22 -12.97
CA GLY A 30 28.26 -2.62 -13.02
C GLY A 30 27.29 -3.64 -12.43
N LYS A 31 26.13 -3.23 -11.93
CA LYS A 31 25.11 -4.11 -11.32
C LYS A 31 23.73 -3.93 -11.95
N ILE A 32 23.27 -2.69 -12.11
CA ILE A 32 22.02 -2.36 -12.81
C ILE A 32 22.37 -1.93 -14.24
N LYS A 33 21.69 -2.51 -15.24
CA LYS A 33 21.85 -2.12 -16.65
C LYS A 33 21.43 -0.65 -16.83
N PRO A 34 22.32 0.24 -17.32
CA PRO A 34 21.98 1.64 -17.56
C PRO A 34 20.81 1.80 -18.53
N GLY A 35 19.98 2.82 -18.31
CA GLY A 35 18.84 3.14 -19.19
C GLY A 35 17.72 2.09 -19.19
N SER A 36 17.72 1.14 -18.25
CA SER A 36 16.64 0.17 -18.11
C SER A 36 15.35 0.82 -17.58
N VAL A 37 14.21 0.31 -18.05
CA VAL A 37 12.87 0.69 -17.58
C VAL A 37 12.21 -0.55 -17.00
N SER A 38 11.70 -0.42 -15.78
CA SER A 38 11.00 -1.49 -15.06
C SER A 38 9.51 -1.16 -14.94
N ASN A 39 8.68 -2.12 -15.30
CA ASN A 39 7.24 -2.08 -15.08
C ASN A 39 6.80 -2.97 -13.90
N GLN A 40 7.74 -3.60 -13.19
CA GLN A 40 7.44 -4.48 -12.06
C GLN A 40 6.95 -3.68 -10.84
N LEU A 41 6.17 -4.32 -9.98
CA LEU A 41 5.69 -3.70 -8.75
C LEU A 41 6.82 -3.60 -7.73
N VAL A 42 7.02 -2.40 -7.19
CA VAL A 42 7.99 -2.09 -6.14
C VAL A 42 7.31 -1.12 -5.18
N GLY A 43 7.42 -1.39 -3.89
CA GLY A 43 6.97 -0.53 -2.80
C GLY A 43 8.14 0.24 -2.18
N HIS A 44 7.85 1.41 -1.59
CA HIS A 44 8.89 2.20 -0.92
C HIS A 44 9.57 1.40 0.22
N HIS A 45 8.80 0.59 0.93
CA HIS A 45 9.30 -0.25 2.03
C HIS A 45 10.18 -1.43 1.58
N ASP A 46 10.26 -1.73 0.27
CA ASP A 46 11.22 -2.72 -0.25
C ASP A 46 12.67 -2.24 -0.15
N TRP A 47 12.89 -0.93 -0.06
CA TRP A 47 14.25 -0.38 -0.02
C TRP A 47 14.99 -0.72 1.27
N LEU A 48 14.32 -0.88 2.41
CA LEU A 48 14.98 -1.26 3.65
C LEU A 48 15.66 -2.64 3.54
N PRO A 49 14.94 -3.75 3.24
CA PRO A 49 15.59 -5.06 3.08
C PRO A 49 16.54 -5.10 1.87
N THR A 50 16.28 -4.32 0.82
CA THR A 50 17.20 -4.21 -0.33
C THR A 50 18.52 -3.57 0.06
N LEU A 51 18.50 -2.44 0.76
CA LEU A 51 19.71 -1.75 1.21
C LEU A 51 20.47 -2.55 2.27
N ALA A 52 19.76 -3.23 3.17
CA ALA A 52 20.37 -4.16 4.11
C ALA A 52 21.11 -5.30 3.40
N ALA A 53 20.50 -5.89 2.37
CA ALA A 53 21.14 -6.91 1.54
C ALA A 53 22.39 -6.39 0.83
N ILE A 54 22.35 -5.15 0.31
CA ILE A 54 23.52 -4.49 -0.29
C ILE A 54 24.64 -4.30 0.75
N ALA A 55 24.28 -3.99 2.00
CA ALA A 55 25.21 -3.86 3.12
C ALA A 55 25.69 -5.21 3.69
N GLY A 56 25.22 -6.34 3.15
CA GLY A 56 25.65 -7.69 3.55
C GLY A 56 24.66 -8.48 4.41
N ASP A 57 23.48 -7.93 4.73
CA ASP A 57 22.42 -8.63 5.45
C ASP A 57 21.20 -8.91 4.57
N GLY A 58 21.24 -10.03 3.84
CA GLY A 58 20.13 -10.49 2.99
C GLY A 58 18.94 -11.08 3.76
N GLU A 59 19.04 -11.25 5.07
CA GLU A 59 18.04 -11.97 5.89
C GLU A 59 17.44 -11.10 7.00
N VAL A 60 17.62 -9.78 6.93
CA VAL A 60 17.18 -8.83 7.97
C VAL A 60 15.71 -9.01 8.36
N THR A 61 14.83 -9.24 7.39
CA THR A 61 13.39 -9.49 7.64
C THR A 61 13.20 -10.74 8.48
N GLN A 62 13.86 -11.85 8.15
CA GLN A 62 13.72 -13.12 8.88
C GLN A 62 14.26 -13.03 10.31
N LYS A 63 15.33 -12.27 10.51
CA LYS A 63 15.88 -11.99 11.83
C LYS A 63 14.90 -11.17 12.66
N LEU A 64 14.33 -10.10 12.10
CA LEU A 64 13.41 -9.21 12.81
C LEU A 64 12.09 -9.90 13.19
N LEU A 65 11.59 -10.85 12.39
CA LEU A 65 10.42 -11.67 12.75
C LEU A 65 10.65 -12.48 14.03
N LYS A 66 11.86 -13.02 14.19
CA LYS A 66 12.26 -13.86 15.33
C LYS A 66 12.68 -13.05 16.56
N GLY A 67 12.94 -11.76 16.39
CA GLY A 67 13.59 -10.92 17.40
C GLY A 67 15.08 -10.75 17.08
N TYR A 68 15.48 -9.52 16.77
CA TYR A 68 16.86 -9.20 16.38
C TYR A 68 17.37 -7.98 17.15
N LYS A 69 18.58 -8.09 17.71
CA LYS A 69 19.23 -7.01 18.46
C LYS A 69 19.98 -6.10 17.50
N VAL A 70 19.60 -4.82 17.47
CA VAL A 70 20.24 -3.76 16.68
C VAL A 70 20.70 -2.67 17.65
N GLY A 71 22.02 -2.54 17.83
CA GLY A 71 22.58 -1.75 18.92
C GLY A 71 22.14 -2.30 20.28
N ASP A 72 21.52 -1.45 21.10
CA ASP A 72 21.02 -1.82 22.43
C ASP A 72 19.56 -2.26 22.44
N ILE A 73 18.86 -2.21 21.30
CA ILE A 73 17.42 -2.46 21.20
C ILE A 73 17.17 -3.80 20.51
N THR A 74 16.32 -4.64 21.10
CA THR A 74 15.81 -5.84 20.45
C THR A 74 14.48 -5.53 19.76
N TYR A 75 14.44 -5.69 18.44
CA TYR A 75 13.25 -5.51 17.62
C TYR A 75 12.63 -6.86 17.28
N LYS A 76 11.32 -7.01 17.55
CA LYS A 76 10.49 -8.08 17.00
C LYS A 76 9.41 -7.44 16.13
N ILE A 77 9.66 -7.34 14.83
CA ILE A 77 8.80 -6.61 13.88
C ILE A 77 8.70 -7.35 12.55
N HIS A 78 7.58 -7.14 11.85
CA HIS A 78 7.39 -7.61 10.48
C HIS A 78 7.77 -6.49 9.52
N LEU A 79 8.76 -6.74 8.65
CA LEU A 79 9.00 -5.86 7.51
C LEU A 79 8.23 -6.40 6.31
N ASP A 80 7.35 -5.58 5.74
CA ASP A 80 6.54 -5.95 4.57
C ASP A 80 7.29 -5.79 3.23
N GLY A 81 8.56 -5.40 3.30
CA GLY A 81 9.43 -5.18 2.15
C GLY A 81 10.12 -6.46 1.69
N TYR A 82 10.44 -6.51 0.40
CA TYR A 82 11.20 -7.59 -0.22
C TYR A 82 12.59 -7.11 -0.64
N ASN A 83 13.56 -8.02 -0.59
CA ASN A 83 14.89 -7.77 -1.15
C ASN A 83 14.83 -7.76 -2.68
N LEU A 84 15.08 -6.60 -3.29
CA LEU A 84 15.06 -6.41 -4.74
C LEU A 84 16.40 -6.69 -5.41
N VAL A 85 17.48 -6.98 -4.69
CA VAL A 85 18.83 -7.17 -5.28
C VAL A 85 18.84 -8.19 -6.42
N PRO A 86 18.22 -9.39 -6.29
CA PRO A 86 18.19 -10.35 -7.40
C PRO A 86 17.50 -9.77 -8.64
N TYR A 87 16.39 -9.04 -8.45
CA TYR A 87 15.66 -8.40 -9.54
C TYR A 87 16.48 -7.26 -10.19
N LEU A 88 17.00 -6.33 -9.38
CA LEU A 88 17.74 -5.16 -9.86
C LEU A 88 19.03 -5.54 -10.60
N THR A 89 19.64 -6.66 -10.23
CA THR A 89 20.89 -7.15 -10.86
C THR A 89 20.68 -8.13 -12.00
N GLY A 90 19.42 -8.39 -12.39
CA GLY A 90 19.07 -9.29 -13.49
C GLY A 90 19.23 -10.77 -13.16
N GLN A 91 19.40 -11.15 -11.89
CA GLN A 91 19.41 -12.54 -11.44
C GLN A 91 17.98 -13.13 -11.36
N ALA A 92 16.97 -12.27 -11.20
CA ALA A 92 15.57 -12.63 -11.28
C ALA A 92 14.86 -11.76 -12.33
N GLU A 93 13.95 -12.36 -13.11
CA GLU A 93 13.24 -11.66 -14.17
C GLU A 93 12.13 -10.73 -13.66
N LYS A 94 11.56 -11.04 -12.49
CA LYS A 94 10.44 -10.31 -11.89
C LYS A 94 10.78 -9.79 -10.51
N SER A 95 10.10 -8.72 -10.10
CA SER A 95 10.11 -8.30 -8.70
C SER A 95 9.46 -9.38 -7.86
N PRO A 96 9.96 -9.68 -6.64
CA PRO A 96 9.30 -10.58 -5.71
C PRO A 96 7.96 -10.03 -5.18
N ARG A 97 7.67 -8.74 -5.39
CA ARG A 97 6.42 -8.12 -4.94
C ARG A 97 5.30 -8.37 -5.94
N GLU A 98 4.28 -9.10 -5.49
CA GLU A 98 3.05 -9.35 -6.24
C GLU A 98 1.91 -8.41 -5.83
N SER A 99 1.97 -7.84 -4.63
CA SER A 99 0.87 -7.07 -4.05
C SER A 99 1.32 -5.77 -3.39
N PHE A 100 0.35 -4.88 -3.17
CA PHE A 100 0.53 -3.64 -2.42
C PHE A 100 -0.75 -3.32 -1.64
N ILE A 101 -0.62 -3.14 -0.32
CA ILE A 101 -1.72 -2.73 0.55
C ILE A 101 -1.66 -1.20 0.68
N TYR A 102 -2.79 -0.54 0.42
CA TYR A 102 -2.93 0.90 0.54
C TYR A 102 -3.58 1.21 1.88
N CYS A 103 -2.88 2.00 2.71
CA CYS A 103 -3.40 2.47 4.00
C CYS A 103 -3.49 4.00 4.01
N ASN A 104 -4.60 4.55 4.51
CA ASN A 104 -4.71 6.00 4.72
C ASN A 104 -3.98 6.46 6.00
N ASP A 105 -4.02 7.77 6.23
CA ASP A 105 -3.47 8.46 7.40
C ASP A 105 -4.14 8.05 8.73
N ASP A 106 -5.38 7.55 8.67
CA ASP A 106 -6.11 6.95 9.80
C ASP A 106 -5.79 5.46 10.04
N GLN A 107 -4.79 4.89 9.37
CA GLN A 107 -4.37 3.48 9.47
C GLN A 107 -5.42 2.46 9.00
N GLN A 108 -6.34 2.87 8.15
CA GLN A 108 -7.34 2.01 7.55
C GLN A 108 -6.86 1.51 6.19
N VAL A 109 -7.11 0.23 5.89
CA VAL A 109 -6.81 -0.35 4.57
C VAL A 109 -7.86 0.13 3.57
N THR A 110 -7.45 1.02 2.66
CA THR A 110 -8.35 1.62 1.68
C THR A 110 -8.42 0.81 0.39
N SER A 111 -7.35 0.12 0.02
CA SER A 111 -7.27 -0.65 -1.22
C SER A 111 -6.27 -1.79 -1.14
N LEU A 112 -6.46 -2.79 -2.00
CA LEU A 112 -5.49 -3.84 -2.30
C LEU A 112 -5.13 -3.74 -3.77
N ARG A 113 -3.84 -3.77 -4.09
CA ARG A 113 -3.37 -4.19 -5.41
C ARG A 113 -2.80 -5.59 -5.35
N TYR A 114 -3.22 -6.44 -6.26
CA TYR A 114 -2.62 -7.74 -6.52
C TYR A 114 -2.39 -7.89 -8.02
N ASP A 115 -1.12 -8.04 -8.41
CA ASP A 115 -0.66 -7.95 -9.79
C ASP A 115 -1.18 -6.67 -10.49
N ASN A 116 -2.03 -6.81 -11.49
CA ASN A 116 -2.59 -5.70 -12.25
C ASN A 116 -3.92 -5.22 -11.67
N TRP A 117 -4.52 -5.95 -10.74
CA TRP A 117 -5.82 -5.66 -10.17
C TRP A 117 -5.69 -4.75 -8.95
N LYS A 118 -6.47 -3.69 -8.90
CA LYS A 118 -6.65 -2.85 -7.72
C LYS A 118 -8.11 -2.90 -7.30
N LEU A 119 -8.35 -3.27 -6.04
CA LEU A 119 -9.65 -3.25 -5.38
C LEU A 119 -9.68 -2.11 -4.38
N VAL A 120 -10.73 -1.30 -4.43
CA VAL A 120 -10.92 -0.13 -3.56
C VAL A 120 -12.06 -0.41 -2.61
N PHE A 121 -11.75 -0.51 -1.32
CA PHE A 121 -12.72 -0.72 -0.24
C PHE A 121 -13.23 0.60 0.34
N MET A 122 -12.38 1.62 0.33
CA MET A 122 -12.71 2.96 0.83
C MET A 122 -12.31 4.00 -0.20
N GLU A 123 -13.23 4.91 -0.52
CA GLU A 123 -13.05 5.91 -1.57
C GLU A 123 -12.95 7.31 -0.99
N GLN A 124 -11.87 8.03 -1.34
CA GLN A 124 -11.82 9.48 -1.22
C GLN A 124 -12.48 10.11 -2.46
N ARG A 125 -13.61 10.78 -2.23
CA ARG A 125 -14.43 11.40 -3.28
C ARG A 125 -14.07 12.85 -3.53
N ALA A 126 -13.52 13.54 -2.54
CA ALA A 126 -13.02 14.90 -2.72
C ALA A 126 -11.82 14.91 -3.67
N GLN A 127 -11.65 16.04 -4.34
CA GLN A 127 -10.52 16.33 -5.23
C GLN A 127 -10.05 17.76 -4.95
N GLY A 128 -8.74 17.94 -4.97
CA GLY A 128 -8.03 19.19 -4.83
C GLY A 128 -8.15 19.83 -3.45
N THR A 129 -7.19 20.72 -3.18
CA THR A 129 -7.17 21.62 -2.00
C THR A 129 -7.13 20.87 -0.66
N LEU A 130 -7.30 21.60 0.44
CA LEU A 130 -7.44 21.02 1.77
C LEU A 130 -8.72 20.19 1.95
N ARG A 131 -9.64 20.23 0.97
CA ARG A 131 -10.90 19.47 1.00
C ARG A 131 -10.66 17.96 1.08
N VAL A 132 -9.64 17.42 0.42
CA VAL A 132 -9.26 15.99 0.51
C VAL A 132 -8.91 15.55 1.93
N TRP A 133 -8.41 16.49 2.76
CA TRP A 133 -8.10 16.26 4.17
C TRP A 133 -9.31 16.49 5.08
N SER A 134 -10.31 17.20 4.60
CA SER A 134 -11.49 17.60 5.37
C SER A 134 -12.65 16.62 5.18
N GLU A 135 -12.72 15.95 4.04
CA GLU A 135 -13.77 14.98 3.73
C GLU A 135 -13.37 13.55 4.11
N PRO A 136 -14.31 12.78 4.69
CA PRO A 136 -14.03 11.42 5.08
C PRO A 136 -13.88 10.50 3.86
N PHE A 137 -13.14 9.42 4.06
CA PHE A 137 -13.22 8.27 3.15
C PHE A 137 -14.60 7.61 3.27
N VAL A 138 -15.19 7.25 2.13
CA VAL A 138 -16.46 6.52 2.07
C VAL A 138 -16.19 5.03 1.96
N THR A 139 -16.57 4.26 2.98
CA THR A 139 -16.53 2.79 2.93
C THR A 139 -17.56 2.27 1.94
N LEU A 140 -17.12 1.46 0.98
CA LEU A 140 -17.95 0.93 -0.10
C LEU A 140 -18.55 -0.42 0.29
N ARG A 141 -19.83 -0.62 -0.02
CA ARG A 141 -20.49 -1.93 0.10
C ARG A 141 -20.12 -2.90 -1.02
N LEU A 142 -19.87 -2.34 -2.20
CA LEU A 142 -19.30 -3.04 -3.35
C LEU A 142 -17.96 -2.36 -3.66
N PRO A 143 -16.82 -3.03 -3.45
CA PRO A 143 -15.52 -2.46 -3.77
C PRO A 143 -15.44 -2.07 -5.25
N LYS A 144 -14.81 -0.93 -5.56
CA LYS A 144 -14.44 -0.66 -6.95
C LYS A 144 -13.29 -1.56 -7.35
N MET A 145 -13.17 -1.85 -8.64
CA MET A 145 -12.10 -2.68 -9.16
C MET A 145 -11.55 -2.05 -10.44
N PHE A 146 -10.24 -2.06 -10.58
CA PHE A 146 -9.55 -1.55 -11.76
C PHE A 146 -8.45 -2.53 -12.15
N ASN A 147 -8.23 -2.68 -13.46
CA ASN A 147 -7.00 -3.28 -13.95
C ASN A 147 -6.03 -2.15 -14.32
N LEU A 148 -5.01 -1.90 -13.50
CA LEU A 148 -4.07 -0.78 -13.64
C LEU A 148 -3.16 -0.86 -14.88
N ARG A 149 -3.22 -1.95 -15.66
CA ARG A 149 -2.58 -2.01 -16.99
C ARG A 149 -3.50 -1.55 -18.10
N LEU A 150 -4.79 -1.84 -17.98
CA LEU A 150 -5.81 -1.44 -18.94
C LEU A 150 -6.30 0.00 -18.66
N ASP A 151 -6.41 0.34 -17.39
CA ASP A 151 -6.84 1.65 -16.88
C ASP A 151 -5.86 2.15 -15.80
N PRO A 152 -4.65 2.57 -16.19
CA PRO A 152 -3.63 3.07 -15.25
C PRO A 152 -4.03 4.36 -14.53
N TYR A 153 -5.11 5.02 -14.97
CA TYR A 153 -5.56 6.30 -14.44
C TYR A 153 -6.86 6.19 -13.66
N GLU A 154 -7.39 4.97 -13.48
CA GLU A 154 -8.58 4.68 -12.66
C GLU A 154 -9.80 5.51 -13.07
N ARG A 155 -10.14 5.54 -14.36
CA ARG A 155 -11.24 6.35 -14.92
C ARG A 155 -12.41 5.54 -15.45
N ALA A 156 -12.31 4.22 -15.51
CA ALA A 156 -13.33 3.37 -16.11
C ALA A 156 -14.70 3.53 -15.42
N ASP A 157 -14.73 3.73 -14.10
CA ASP A 157 -15.96 3.95 -13.32
C ASP A 157 -16.68 5.27 -13.63
N VAL A 158 -16.02 6.21 -14.32
CA VAL A 158 -16.58 7.50 -14.73
C VAL A 158 -16.87 7.53 -16.24
N THR A 159 -16.04 6.88 -17.04
CA THR A 159 -15.99 7.09 -18.49
C THR A 159 -16.52 5.92 -19.32
N SER A 160 -16.59 4.72 -18.75
CA SER A 160 -17.01 3.52 -19.48
C SER A 160 -18.51 3.24 -19.33
N ASN A 161 -19.16 2.91 -20.45
CA ASN A 161 -20.55 2.48 -20.47
C ASN A 161 -20.77 1.05 -19.95
N THR A 162 -19.71 0.25 -19.85
CA THR A 162 -19.79 -1.19 -19.51
C THR A 162 -19.00 -1.54 -18.25
N TYR A 163 -18.59 -0.54 -17.46
CA TYR A 163 -17.79 -0.76 -16.25
C TYR A 163 -18.46 -1.73 -15.27
N TYR A 164 -19.77 -1.59 -15.04
CA TYR A 164 -20.47 -2.43 -14.07
C TYR A 164 -20.69 -3.85 -14.56
N ASP A 165 -20.91 -4.08 -15.85
CA ASP A 165 -20.94 -5.44 -16.43
C ASP A 165 -19.58 -6.10 -16.21
N TRP A 166 -18.49 -5.38 -16.50
CA TRP A 166 -17.13 -5.85 -16.25
C TRP A 166 -16.86 -6.14 -14.77
N ILE A 167 -17.36 -5.32 -13.84
CA ILE A 167 -17.25 -5.59 -12.39
C ILE A 167 -17.97 -6.89 -12.02
N ILE A 168 -19.19 -7.11 -12.54
CA ILE A 168 -19.99 -8.30 -12.26
C ILE A 168 -19.28 -9.55 -12.78
N ASP A 169 -18.77 -9.50 -14.01
CA ASP A 169 -18.01 -10.62 -14.62
C ASP A 169 -16.76 -10.99 -13.82
N HIS A 170 -16.21 -10.05 -13.03
CA HIS A 170 -15.02 -10.25 -12.21
C HIS A 170 -15.30 -10.29 -10.70
N ALA A 171 -16.57 -10.39 -10.28
CA ALA A 171 -16.94 -10.39 -8.87
C ALA A 171 -16.30 -11.54 -8.08
N PHE A 172 -15.90 -12.63 -8.75
CA PHE A 172 -15.17 -13.75 -8.16
C PHE A 172 -13.81 -13.36 -7.54
N LEU A 173 -13.26 -12.19 -7.88
CA LEU A 173 -12.01 -11.67 -7.28
C LEU A 173 -12.22 -11.04 -5.89
N LEU A 174 -13.47 -10.72 -5.50
CA LEU A 174 -13.73 -10.00 -4.25
C LEU A 174 -13.43 -10.82 -2.99
N VAL A 175 -13.84 -12.09 -2.97
CA VAL A 175 -13.64 -12.96 -1.79
C VAL A 175 -12.15 -13.27 -1.56
N PRO A 176 -11.37 -13.70 -2.58
CA PRO A 176 -9.93 -13.88 -2.41
C PRO A 176 -9.19 -12.60 -1.97
N ALA A 177 -9.62 -11.44 -2.46
CA ALA A 177 -9.06 -10.17 -2.02
C ALA A 177 -9.33 -9.87 -0.54
N GLN A 178 -10.54 -10.16 -0.06
CA GLN A 178 -10.88 -10.03 1.37
C GLN A 178 -10.05 -11.00 2.22
N ASP A 179 -9.90 -12.25 1.80
CA ASP A 179 -9.08 -13.24 2.51
C ASP A 179 -7.62 -12.78 2.58
N TYR A 180 -7.07 -12.27 1.49
CA TYR A 180 -5.70 -11.75 1.44
C TYR A 180 -5.48 -10.58 2.40
N VAL A 181 -6.38 -9.60 2.39
CA VAL A 181 -6.35 -8.47 3.35
C VAL A 181 -6.54 -8.97 4.78
N GLY A 182 -7.42 -9.95 4.99
CA GLY A 182 -7.64 -10.59 6.28
C GLY A 182 -6.35 -11.23 6.82
N GLN A 183 -5.60 -11.96 6.00
CA GLN A 183 -4.30 -12.53 6.38
C GLN A 183 -3.30 -11.45 6.76
N PHE A 184 -3.22 -10.35 6.00
CA PHE A 184 -2.39 -9.21 6.36
C PHE A 184 -2.79 -8.62 7.72
N LEU A 185 -4.10 -8.40 7.95
CA LEU A 185 -4.60 -7.85 9.21
C LEU A 185 -4.35 -8.79 10.40
N MET A 186 -4.33 -10.10 10.16
CA MET A 186 -4.05 -11.09 11.20
C MET A 186 -2.60 -11.03 11.70
N THR A 187 -1.65 -10.51 10.90
CA THR A 187 -0.25 -10.35 11.33
C THR A 187 -0.10 -9.39 12.50
N PHE A 188 -1.01 -8.42 12.65
CA PHE A 188 -1.00 -7.48 13.78
C PHE A 188 -1.27 -8.14 15.14
N LYS A 189 -1.75 -9.40 15.18
CA LYS A 189 -1.84 -10.17 16.43
C LYS A 189 -0.45 -10.46 17.01
N ASP A 190 0.50 -10.78 16.15
CA ASP A 190 1.88 -11.11 16.55
C ASP A 190 2.81 -9.89 16.47
N TYR A 191 2.49 -8.93 15.60
CA TYR A 191 3.27 -7.73 15.35
C TYR A 191 2.38 -6.48 15.43
N PRO A 192 1.97 -6.06 16.64
CA PRO A 192 1.01 -4.96 16.82
C PRO A 192 1.57 -3.63 16.32
N GLN A 193 0.65 -2.73 15.95
CA GLN A 193 0.98 -1.37 15.54
C GLN A 193 1.80 -0.66 16.62
N ARG A 194 2.92 -0.06 16.22
CA ARG A 194 3.85 0.61 17.15
C ARG A 194 3.52 2.08 17.37
N GLN A 195 2.72 2.66 16.50
CA GLN A 195 2.29 4.05 16.58
C GLN A 195 0.81 4.11 16.21
N LYS A 196 0.05 4.86 16.99
CA LYS A 196 -1.36 5.15 16.71
C LYS A 196 -1.47 6.30 15.71
N ALA A 197 -2.52 6.28 14.89
CA ALA A 197 -2.86 7.41 14.02
C ALA A 197 -3.17 8.63 14.90
N ALA A 198 -2.77 9.81 14.43
CA ALA A 198 -3.27 11.04 15.02
C ALA A 198 -4.68 11.28 14.49
N SER A 199 -5.65 11.50 15.36
CA SER A 199 -7.01 11.84 14.97
C SER A 199 -7.35 13.27 15.39
N PHE A 200 -8.02 14.00 14.50
CA PHE A 200 -8.63 15.30 14.78
C PHE A 200 -10.12 15.18 15.18
N ASN A 201 -10.69 13.97 15.12
CA ASN A 201 -12.08 13.73 15.44
C ASN A 201 -12.28 13.42 16.93
N LEU A 202 -13.54 13.49 17.38
CA LEU A 202 -13.91 13.26 18.77
C LEU A 202 -14.13 11.79 19.12
N ASP A 203 -14.04 10.87 18.16
CA ASP A 203 -14.37 9.45 18.38
C ASP A 203 -13.50 8.83 19.47
N GLU A 204 -12.23 9.23 19.56
CA GLU A 204 -11.35 8.77 20.63
C GLU A 204 -11.72 9.32 22.00
N VAL A 205 -12.15 10.59 22.05
CA VAL A 205 -12.62 11.20 23.29
C VAL A 205 -13.89 10.49 23.75
N MET A 206 -14.81 10.23 22.83
CA MET A 206 -16.05 9.49 23.09
C MET A 206 -15.77 8.05 23.52
N LYS A 207 -14.84 7.35 22.87
CA LYS A 207 -14.44 5.99 23.24
C LYS A 207 -13.85 5.95 24.65
N LYS A 208 -12.95 6.88 24.99
CA LYS A 208 -12.40 7.00 26.35
C LYS A 208 -13.46 7.30 27.41
N LEU A 209 -14.47 8.11 27.07
CA LEU A 209 -15.60 8.40 27.95
C LEU A 209 -16.50 7.18 28.17
N GLN A 210 -16.69 6.35 27.13
CA GLN A 210 -17.50 5.12 27.19
C GLN A 210 -16.76 3.96 27.88
N GLU A 211 -15.43 3.89 27.75
CA GLU A 211 -14.58 2.89 28.42
C GLU A 211 -14.27 3.26 29.88
N ALA A 212 -14.52 4.50 30.30
CA ALA A 212 -14.45 4.88 31.69
C ALA A 212 -15.57 4.15 32.47
N PRO A 213 -15.25 3.42 33.56
CA PRO A 213 -16.27 2.75 34.34
C PRO A 213 -17.28 3.79 34.84
N ALA A 214 -18.57 3.49 34.63
CA ALA A 214 -19.65 4.27 35.21
C ALA A 214 -19.42 4.32 36.73
N LYS A 215 -19.37 5.54 37.27
CA LYS A 215 -19.30 5.76 38.72
C LYS A 215 -20.57 5.27 39.42
#